data_AF-A0A9D8CUR9-F1
#
_entry.id   AF-A0A9D8CUR9-F1
#
_cell.length_a   1.000
_cell.length_b   1.000
_cell.length_c   1.000
_cell.angle_alpha   90.00
_cell.angle_beta   90.00
_cell.angle_gamma   90.00
#
_symmetry.space_group_name_H-M   'P 1'
#
loop_
_entity.id
_entity.type
_entity.pdbx_description
1 polymer ?
#
loop_
_entity_poly.entity_id
_entity_poly.type
_entity_poly.pdbx_seq_one_letter_code
_entity_poly.pdbx_strand_id
1 'polypeptide(L)'
;MRSRARSCSSPPTRPRISPARSSRWMAAGPRSEGATVGPVVAGPPVAKSLPMSDNDRPIALVTGASRGVGAGIARALGEAGAVVYVTGRSTRAAPRSDGLTGTIEETAEAVTAAGGEGIALACDHRDEAAAQAQMRRIAGERHRLDVLVNNAWGGYERNTGDGSFAAPFQGLPTHFWADMFEGGLKPAFLTTRHALPLMTTPRPVDVPPRTIVNVVAWAFGEYLGNLWYDVAKAAAIRMIEGLARETAP
;
A
#
# COMPACT_ATOMS: atom_id res chain seq x y z
N MET A 1 57.91 -54.33 -2.06
CA MET A 1 56.99 -53.32 -2.62
C MET A 1 56.42 -52.49 -1.48
N ARG A 2 56.89 -51.24 -1.30
CA ARG A 2 56.34 -50.26 -0.35
C ARG A 2 55.56 -49.23 -1.16
N SER A 3 54.29 -48.99 -0.84
CA SER A 3 53.52 -47.87 -1.38
C SER A 3 53.04 -47.00 -0.21
N ARG A 4 53.27 -45.70 -0.35
CA ARG A 4 53.28 -44.68 0.70
C ARG A 4 51.88 -44.11 0.92
N ALA A 5 51.47 -44.00 2.19
CA ALA A 5 50.42 -43.09 2.62
C ALA A 5 50.87 -41.63 2.41
N ARG A 6 50.06 -40.82 1.72
CA ARG A 6 50.25 -39.37 1.64
C ARG A 6 49.33 -38.69 2.65
N SER A 7 49.95 -37.99 3.59
CA SER A 7 49.33 -37.05 4.52
C SER A 7 48.84 -35.82 3.76
N CYS A 8 47.54 -35.51 3.85
CA CYS A 8 47.01 -34.21 3.45
C CYS A 8 47.07 -33.25 4.64
N SER A 9 47.73 -32.12 4.37
CA SER A 9 47.94 -30.94 5.20
C SER A 9 46.64 -30.23 5.60
N SER A 10 46.66 -29.62 6.78
CA SER A 10 45.60 -28.82 7.41
C SER A 10 45.13 -27.62 6.56
N PRO A 11 43.84 -27.24 6.62
CA PRO A 11 43.33 -26.01 6.00
C PRO A 11 43.61 -24.76 6.88
N PRO A 12 43.60 -23.54 6.28
CA PRO A 12 44.10 -22.33 6.92
C PRO A 12 43.15 -21.77 8.00
N THR A 13 43.77 -21.12 8.99
CA THR A 13 43.13 -20.42 10.11
C THR A 13 42.21 -19.29 9.66
N ARG A 14 40.94 -19.31 10.10
CA ARG A 14 39.98 -18.20 9.95
C ARG A 14 40.45 -16.98 10.77
N PRO A 15 40.30 -15.74 10.27
CA PRO A 15 40.47 -14.56 11.12
C PRO A 15 39.32 -14.49 12.15
N ARG A 16 39.68 -14.32 13.42
CA ARG A 16 38.76 -14.05 14.53
C ARG A 16 38.17 -12.64 14.36
N ILE A 17 36.86 -12.54 14.14
CA ILE A 17 36.12 -11.29 14.30
C ILE A 17 35.68 -11.20 15.76
N SER A 18 36.18 -10.20 16.48
CA SER A 18 35.81 -9.87 17.86
C SER A 18 34.42 -9.22 17.92
N PRO A 19 33.59 -9.45 18.96
CA PRO A 19 32.22 -8.96 19.00
C PRO A 19 32.19 -7.48 19.44
N ALA A 20 31.94 -6.58 18.48
CA ALA A 20 31.69 -5.17 18.78
C ALA A 20 30.17 -4.92 18.95
N ARG A 21 29.75 -4.88 20.22
CA ARG A 21 28.65 -4.09 20.82
C ARG A 21 27.49 -3.67 19.88
N SER A 22 26.38 -4.40 19.95
CA SER A 22 25.06 -3.94 19.53
C SER A 22 24.43 -3.05 20.60
N SER A 23 24.45 -1.73 20.38
CA SER A 23 23.58 -0.77 21.08
C SER A 23 23.66 0.60 20.42
N ARG A 24 23.00 0.77 19.26
CA ARG A 24 22.73 2.10 18.69
C ARG A 24 21.68 2.09 17.57
N TRP A 25 20.50 1.56 17.85
CA TRP A 25 19.31 1.91 17.06
C TRP A 25 18.70 3.20 17.64
N MET A 26 19.35 4.34 17.39
CA MET A 26 18.82 5.72 17.56
C MET A 26 19.91 6.75 17.26
N ALA A 27 20.39 6.82 16.01
CA ALA A 27 21.15 7.97 15.55
C ALA A 27 20.76 8.28 14.11
N ALA A 28 20.27 9.50 13.93
CA ALA A 28 19.89 10.11 12.67
C ALA A 28 20.91 9.85 11.56
N GLY A 29 20.43 9.43 10.39
CA GLY A 29 21.22 9.42 9.17
C GLY A 29 21.73 10.83 8.81
N PRO A 30 22.77 10.94 7.97
CA PRO A 30 23.34 12.21 7.60
C PRO A 30 22.27 13.09 6.94
N ARG A 31 22.09 14.30 7.50
CA ARG A 31 21.29 15.35 6.86
C ARG A 31 21.93 15.64 5.50
N SER A 32 21.22 15.38 4.42
CA SER A 32 21.59 15.84 3.09
C SER A 32 21.41 17.36 3.04
N GLU A 33 22.49 18.09 3.32
CA GLU A 33 22.62 19.47 2.86
C GLU A 33 22.68 19.44 1.33
N GLY A 34 21.59 19.84 0.65
CA GLY A 34 21.62 20.05 -0.80
C GLY A 34 20.35 19.67 -1.58
N ALA A 35 19.37 18.99 -0.98
CA ALA A 35 18.09 18.79 -1.65
C ALA A 35 17.20 20.02 -1.40
N THR A 36 17.10 20.92 -2.38
CA THR A 36 16.05 21.93 -2.39
C THR A 36 14.72 21.21 -2.49
N VAL A 37 14.03 21.07 -1.36
CA VAL A 37 12.62 20.71 -1.30
C VAL A 37 11.89 21.76 -2.11
N GLY A 38 11.41 21.39 -3.31
CA GLY A 38 10.49 22.25 -4.05
C GLY A 38 9.32 22.60 -3.13
N PRO A 39 8.81 23.84 -3.18
CA PRO A 39 7.81 24.28 -2.22
C PRO A 39 6.64 23.29 -2.23
N VAL A 40 6.32 22.74 -1.06
CA VAL A 40 5.02 22.11 -0.82
C VAL A 40 4.02 23.23 -1.04
N VAL A 41 3.42 23.25 -2.23
CA VAL A 41 2.34 24.18 -2.54
C VAL A 41 1.20 23.75 -1.65
N ALA A 42 0.96 24.51 -0.57
CA ALA A 42 -0.24 24.36 0.21
C ALA A 42 -1.43 24.50 -0.75
N GLY A 43 -2.21 23.44 -0.88
CA GLY A 43 -3.48 23.50 -1.59
C GLY A 43 -4.32 24.65 -1.00
N PRO A 44 -5.16 25.29 -1.80
CA PRO A 44 -6.02 26.37 -1.31
C PRO A 44 -6.79 25.89 -0.07
N PRO A 45 -7.02 26.76 0.93
CA PRO A 45 -7.83 26.40 2.08
C PRO A 45 -9.19 25.88 1.59
N VAL A 46 -9.58 24.70 2.06
CA VAL A 46 -10.92 24.15 1.79
C VAL A 46 -11.91 25.13 2.39
N ALA A 47 -12.50 25.96 1.53
CA ALA A 47 -13.58 26.85 1.94
C ALA A 47 -14.69 25.96 2.53
N LYS A 48 -15.23 26.37 3.69
CA LYS A 48 -16.40 25.70 4.28
C LYS A 48 -17.55 25.81 3.28
N SER A 49 -17.75 24.77 2.48
CA SER A 49 -18.78 24.73 1.47
C SER A 49 -20.14 24.64 2.13
N LEU A 50 -21.15 25.26 1.51
CA LEU A 50 -22.55 25.03 1.81
C LEU A 50 -22.83 23.50 1.87
N PRO A 51 -23.82 23.04 2.65
CA PRO A 51 -24.10 21.62 2.78
C PRO A 51 -24.30 21.01 1.39
N MET A 52 -23.38 20.13 1.00
CA MET A 52 -23.42 19.42 -0.28
C MET A 52 -24.62 18.48 -0.25
N SER A 53 -25.37 18.40 -1.35
CA SER A 53 -26.36 17.33 -1.49
C SER A 53 -25.61 15.99 -1.50
N ASP A 54 -26.26 14.92 -1.04
CA ASP A 54 -25.63 13.58 -1.05
C ASP A 54 -25.15 13.15 -2.43
N ASN A 55 -25.72 13.72 -3.50
CA ASN A 55 -25.36 13.42 -4.89
C ASN A 55 -24.10 14.15 -5.36
N ASP A 56 -23.69 15.22 -4.67
CA ASP A 56 -22.52 16.03 -5.01
C ASP A 56 -21.24 15.52 -4.32
N ARG A 57 -21.37 14.67 -3.31
CA ARG A 57 -20.24 14.17 -2.53
C ARG A 57 -19.31 13.33 -3.40
N PRO A 58 -17.98 13.52 -3.30
CA PRO A 58 -17.03 12.62 -3.94
C PRO A 58 -17.18 11.20 -3.38
N ILE A 59 -17.22 10.21 -4.27
CA ILE A 59 -17.28 8.80 -3.90
C ILE A 59 -15.87 8.22 -3.97
N ALA A 60 -15.34 7.82 -2.82
CA ALA A 60 -13.99 7.32 -2.67
C ALA A 60 -13.97 5.85 -2.22
N LEU A 61 -12.97 5.12 -2.66
CA LEU A 61 -12.62 3.79 -2.17
C LEU A 61 -11.17 3.79 -1.69
N VAL A 62 -10.94 3.37 -0.45
CA VAL A 62 -9.60 3.13 0.09
C VAL A 62 -9.43 1.65 0.41
N THR A 63 -8.44 1.01 -0.22
CA THR A 63 -8.09 -0.40 0.02
C THR A 63 -7.09 -0.54 1.17
N GLY A 64 -7.21 -1.60 1.98
CA GLY A 64 -6.34 -1.79 3.15
C GLY A 64 -6.52 -0.70 4.22
N ALA A 65 -7.74 -0.19 4.36
CA ALA A 65 -8.06 0.98 5.17
C ALA A 65 -8.42 0.64 6.63
N SER A 66 -8.31 -0.61 7.08
CA SER A 66 -8.62 -0.96 8.48
C SER A 66 -7.68 -0.34 9.51
N ARG A 67 -6.50 0.17 9.08
CA ARG A 67 -5.45 0.73 9.94
C ARG A 67 -4.41 1.53 9.16
N GLY A 68 -3.49 2.15 9.90
CA GLY A 68 -2.26 2.76 9.37
C GLY A 68 -2.54 3.87 8.35
N VAL A 69 -1.71 3.91 7.30
CA VAL A 69 -1.80 4.93 6.23
C VAL A 69 -3.18 4.93 5.57
N GLY A 70 -3.74 3.75 5.28
CA GLY A 70 -5.07 3.64 4.68
C GLY A 70 -6.18 4.24 5.54
N ALA A 71 -6.16 4.00 6.86
CA ALA A 71 -7.13 4.58 7.78
C ALA A 71 -6.99 6.11 7.86
N GLY A 72 -5.75 6.62 7.88
CA GLY A 72 -5.48 8.05 7.85
C GLY A 72 -6.00 8.73 6.58
N ILE A 73 -5.75 8.14 5.41
CA ILE A 73 -6.27 8.64 4.13
C ILE A 73 -7.80 8.61 4.10
N ALA A 74 -8.42 7.51 4.54
CA ALA A 74 -9.86 7.41 4.61
C ALA A 74 -10.47 8.53 5.46
N ARG A 75 -9.92 8.76 6.67
CA ARG A 75 -10.36 9.83 7.55
C ARG A 75 -10.20 11.20 6.91
N ALA A 76 -9.06 11.50 6.28
CA ALA A 76 -8.84 12.78 5.61
C ALA A 76 -9.85 13.03 4.47
N LEU A 77 -10.21 11.99 3.72
CA LEU A 77 -11.29 12.08 2.72
C LEU A 77 -12.65 12.34 3.39
N GLY A 78 -12.89 11.76 4.57
CA GLY A 78 -14.05 12.07 5.40
C GLY A 78 -14.09 13.53 5.89
N GLU A 79 -12.95 14.08 6.33
CA GLU A 79 -12.81 15.50 6.69
C GLU A 79 -13.13 16.43 5.51
N ALA A 80 -12.89 15.97 4.28
CA ALA A 80 -13.27 16.66 3.04
C ALA A 80 -14.74 16.40 2.62
N GLY A 81 -15.53 15.71 3.42
CA GLY A 81 -16.95 15.46 3.19
C GLY A 81 -17.26 14.31 2.21
N ALA A 82 -16.30 13.46 1.85
CA ALA A 82 -16.52 12.36 0.91
C ALA A 82 -17.37 11.22 1.49
N VAL A 83 -18.00 10.45 0.60
CA VAL A 83 -18.47 9.10 0.90
C VAL A 83 -17.26 8.16 0.70
N VAL A 84 -16.85 7.44 1.72
CA VAL A 84 -15.63 6.62 1.70
C VAL A 84 -15.96 5.17 1.98
N TYR A 85 -15.79 4.32 0.97
CA TYR A 85 -15.74 2.87 1.14
C TYR A 85 -14.40 2.48 1.76
N VAL A 86 -14.47 1.99 2.99
CA VAL A 86 -13.33 1.57 3.80
C VAL A 86 -13.21 0.05 3.71
N THR A 87 -12.15 -0.45 3.07
CA THR A 87 -12.03 -1.89 2.80
C THR A 87 -10.76 -2.54 3.29
N GLY A 88 -10.89 -3.81 3.65
CA GLY A 88 -9.83 -4.61 4.22
C GLY A 88 -10.38 -5.93 4.77
N ARG A 89 -9.49 -6.78 5.27
CA ARG A 89 -9.85 -8.10 5.81
C ARG A 89 -10.27 -8.07 7.28
N SER A 90 -9.78 -7.09 8.04
CA SER A 90 -10.01 -7.02 9.48
C SER A 90 -11.37 -6.39 9.77
N THR A 91 -12.27 -7.19 10.32
CA THR A 91 -13.59 -6.76 10.79
C THR A 91 -13.70 -6.98 12.28
N ARG A 92 -14.72 -6.41 12.93
CA ARG A 92 -15.00 -6.73 14.35
C ARG A 92 -15.31 -8.20 14.58
N ALA A 93 -15.97 -8.84 13.61
CA ALA A 93 -16.31 -10.27 13.67
C ALA A 93 -15.13 -11.19 13.32
N ALA A 94 -14.16 -10.69 12.56
CA ALA A 94 -12.96 -11.41 12.14
C ALA A 94 -11.71 -10.52 12.30
N PRO A 95 -11.27 -10.25 13.54
CA PRO A 95 -10.01 -9.57 13.77
C PRO A 95 -8.84 -10.43 13.28
N ARG A 96 -7.72 -9.80 12.89
CA ARG A 96 -6.54 -10.56 12.47
C ARG A 96 -5.82 -11.16 13.66
N SER A 97 -5.20 -12.32 13.43
CA SER A 97 -4.42 -13.07 14.41
C SER A 97 -2.96 -12.60 14.54
N ASP A 98 -2.52 -11.62 13.75
CA ASP A 98 -1.15 -11.09 13.75
C ASP A 98 -0.92 -9.97 14.77
N GLY A 99 -1.88 -9.74 15.68
CA GLY A 99 -1.78 -8.76 16.75
C GLY A 99 -1.97 -7.30 16.31
N LEU A 100 -2.25 -7.05 15.03
CA LEU A 100 -2.53 -5.71 14.53
C LEU A 100 -3.95 -5.27 14.89
N THR A 101 -4.07 -4.10 15.54
CA THR A 101 -5.35 -3.50 15.93
C THR A 101 -5.99 -2.73 14.77
N GLY A 102 -7.25 -2.35 14.93
CA GLY A 102 -8.01 -1.59 13.93
C GLY A 102 -8.85 -2.48 13.02
N THR A 103 -10.06 -2.03 12.73
CA THR A 103 -11.04 -2.68 11.86
C THR A 103 -11.55 -1.70 10.81
N ILE A 104 -12.14 -2.24 9.75
CA ILE A 104 -12.79 -1.40 8.73
C ILE A 104 -13.97 -0.61 9.32
N GLU A 105 -14.69 -1.18 10.29
CA GLU A 105 -15.84 -0.53 10.92
C GLU A 105 -15.40 0.67 11.78
N GLU A 106 -14.36 0.51 12.60
CA GLU A 106 -13.81 1.63 13.39
C GLU A 106 -13.31 2.76 12.49
N THR A 107 -12.68 2.43 11.36
CA THR A 107 -12.23 3.45 10.42
C THR A 107 -13.41 4.12 9.71
N ALA A 108 -14.44 3.37 9.30
CA ALA A 108 -15.64 3.94 8.71
C ALA A 108 -16.37 4.88 9.69
N GLU A 109 -16.46 4.52 10.95
CA GLU A 109 -16.99 5.40 12.00
C GLU A 109 -16.16 6.68 12.15
N ALA A 110 -14.83 6.57 12.09
CA ALA A 110 -13.94 7.73 12.12
C ALA A 110 -14.11 8.64 10.90
N VAL A 111 -14.37 8.08 9.70
CA VAL A 111 -14.74 8.86 8.51
C VAL A 111 -16.04 9.63 8.75
N THR A 112 -17.07 8.95 9.25
CA THR A 112 -18.37 9.58 9.53
C THR A 112 -18.25 10.66 10.60
N ALA A 113 -17.52 10.40 11.67
CA ALA A 113 -17.26 11.38 12.73
C ALA A 113 -16.47 12.60 12.25
N ALA A 114 -15.69 12.46 11.18
CA ALA A 114 -14.94 13.55 10.55
C ALA A 114 -15.78 14.45 9.63
N GLY A 115 -17.05 14.11 9.37
CA GLY A 115 -17.93 14.85 8.44
C GLY A 115 -18.17 14.14 7.11
N GLY A 116 -17.57 12.96 6.93
CA GLY A 116 -17.76 12.09 5.78
C GLY A 116 -18.96 11.14 5.93
N GLU A 117 -19.08 10.19 5.02
CA GLU A 117 -19.90 9.00 5.20
C GLU A 117 -18.99 7.79 5.02
N GLY A 118 -18.64 7.12 6.11
CA GLY A 118 -17.83 5.90 6.07
C GLY A 118 -18.69 4.66 5.86
N ILE A 119 -18.34 3.85 4.87
CA ILE A 119 -18.99 2.57 4.57
C ILE A 119 -17.95 1.47 4.71
N ALA A 120 -18.08 0.65 5.75
CA ALA A 120 -17.23 -0.51 5.95
C ALA A 120 -17.62 -1.65 5.00
N LEU A 121 -16.66 -2.15 4.22
CA LEU A 121 -16.87 -3.30 3.35
C LEU A 121 -15.69 -4.28 3.43
N ALA A 122 -15.95 -5.47 3.97
CA ALA A 122 -14.96 -6.53 4.06
C ALA A 122 -14.55 -6.98 2.65
N CYS A 123 -13.24 -6.96 2.39
CA CYS A 123 -12.70 -7.36 1.09
C CYS A 123 -11.26 -7.84 1.24
N ASP A 124 -10.99 -9.04 0.72
CA ASP A 124 -9.63 -9.47 0.41
C ASP A 124 -9.33 -9.14 -1.06
N HIS A 125 -8.60 -8.06 -1.29
CA HIS A 125 -8.27 -7.59 -2.64
C HIS A 125 -7.35 -8.55 -3.43
N ARG A 126 -6.88 -9.64 -2.84
CA ARG A 126 -6.18 -10.72 -3.55
C ARG A 126 -7.14 -11.64 -4.32
N ASP A 127 -8.42 -11.63 -3.94
CA ASP A 127 -9.51 -12.38 -4.57
C ASP A 127 -10.22 -11.47 -5.59
N GLU A 128 -10.14 -11.86 -6.85
CA GLU A 128 -10.77 -11.14 -7.96
C GLU A 128 -12.30 -11.10 -7.83
N ALA A 129 -12.93 -12.18 -7.36
CA ALA A 129 -14.38 -12.21 -7.18
C ALA A 129 -14.82 -11.23 -6.09
N ALA A 130 -14.05 -11.10 -5.01
CA ALA A 130 -14.29 -10.12 -3.96
C ALA A 130 -14.11 -8.68 -4.45
N ALA A 131 -13.04 -8.39 -5.20
CA ALA A 131 -12.81 -7.08 -5.81
C ALA A 131 -13.94 -6.70 -6.78
N GLN A 132 -14.39 -7.65 -7.61
CA GLN A 132 -15.49 -7.43 -8.54
C GLN A 132 -16.83 -7.22 -7.81
N ALA A 133 -17.11 -8.01 -6.77
CA ALA A 133 -18.33 -7.87 -5.96
C ALA A 133 -18.43 -6.51 -5.28
N GLN A 134 -17.31 -6.02 -4.78
CA GLN A 134 -17.22 -4.67 -4.23
C GLN A 134 -17.58 -3.60 -5.27
N MET A 135 -17.02 -3.67 -6.48
CA MET A 135 -17.34 -2.68 -7.53
C MET A 135 -18.81 -2.74 -7.92
N ARG A 136 -19.41 -3.93 -7.99
CA ARG A 136 -20.87 -4.06 -8.20
C ARG A 136 -21.68 -3.39 -7.09
N ARG A 137 -21.24 -3.49 -5.83
CA ARG A 137 -21.91 -2.82 -4.71
C ARG A 137 -21.86 -1.29 -4.86
N ILE A 138 -20.68 -0.74 -5.13
CA ILE A 138 -20.50 0.72 -5.36
C ILE A 138 -21.33 1.17 -6.56
N ALA A 139 -21.33 0.39 -7.65
CA ALA A 139 -22.13 0.67 -8.85
C ALA A 139 -23.64 0.73 -8.55
N GLY A 140 -24.14 -0.19 -7.72
CA GLY A 140 -25.56 -0.26 -7.36
C GLY A 140 -26.00 0.85 -6.40
N GLU A 141 -25.12 1.31 -5.52
CA GLU A 141 -25.43 2.35 -4.53
C GLU A 141 -25.17 3.76 -5.03
N ARG A 142 -24.10 3.97 -5.80
CA ARG A 142 -23.57 5.30 -6.14
C ARG A 142 -23.38 5.53 -7.63
N HIS A 143 -23.44 4.48 -8.46
CA HIS A 143 -23.31 4.51 -9.92
C HIS A 143 -21.98 5.05 -10.48
N ARG A 144 -21.09 5.57 -9.64
CA ARG A 144 -19.78 6.13 -10.00
C ARG A 144 -18.75 5.85 -8.92
N LEU A 145 -17.48 5.98 -9.30
CA LEU A 145 -16.36 6.11 -8.38
C LEU A 145 -15.52 7.30 -8.81
N ASP A 146 -15.19 8.17 -7.86
CA ASP A 146 -14.47 9.42 -8.12
C ASP A 146 -12.99 9.32 -7.71
N VAL A 147 -12.71 8.65 -6.60
CA VAL A 147 -11.35 8.44 -6.08
C VAL A 147 -11.12 6.96 -5.75
N LEU A 148 -10.05 6.38 -6.28
CA LEU A 148 -9.55 5.07 -5.87
C LEU A 148 -8.18 5.24 -5.22
N VAL A 149 -8.02 4.77 -3.98
CA VAL A 149 -6.74 4.69 -3.29
C VAL A 149 -6.35 3.23 -3.14
N ASN A 150 -5.40 2.79 -3.96
CA ASN A 150 -4.74 1.51 -3.85
C ASN A 150 -3.68 1.55 -2.74
N ASN A 151 -4.07 1.13 -1.54
CA ASN A 151 -3.19 1.11 -0.37
C ASN A 151 -2.99 -0.30 0.23
N ALA A 152 -3.88 -1.25 -0.08
CA ALA A 152 -3.76 -2.62 0.41
C ALA A 152 -2.37 -3.21 0.11
N TRP A 153 -1.72 -3.71 1.16
CA TRP A 153 -0.41 -4.35 1.06
C TRP A 153 -0.30 -5.50 2.05
N GLY A 154 -0.06 -6.70 1.54
CA GLY A 154 0.18 -7.92 2.31
C GLY A 154 1.49 -8.63 1.96
N GLY A 155 2.37 -7.98 1.19
CA GLY A 155 3.54 -8.62 0.58
C GLY A 155 4.62 -9.14 1.54
N TYR A 156 4.54 -8.78 2.81
CA TYR A 156 5.46 -9.23 3.86
C TYR A 156 4.73 -9.73 5.12
N GLU A 157 3.49 -10.20 4.99
CA GLU A 157 2.72 -10.71 6.14
C GLU A 157 3.32 -11.96 6.78
N ARG A 158 4.03 -12.76 6.00
CA ARG A 158 4.74 -13.95 6.49
C ARG A 158 6.17 -13.66 6.96
N ASN A 159 6.55 -12.38 7.05
CA ASN A 159 7.83 -12.00 7.63
C ASN A 159 7.83 -12.32 9.13
N THR A 160 8.78 -13.13 9.57
CA THR A 160 8.93 -13.62 10.95
C THR A 160 9.71 -12.66 11.85
N GLY A 161 10.31 -11.60 11.29
CA GLY A 161 11.13 -10.66 12.05
C GLY A 161 12.51 -11.20 12.45
N ASP A 162 12.93 -12.34 11.90
CA ASP A 162 14.24 -12.97 12.11
C ASP A 162 15.40 -12.31 11.33
N GLY A 163 15.13 -11.20 10.66
CA GLY A 163 16.08 -10.50 9.80
C GLY A 163 16.11 -10.98 8.35
N SER A 164 15.34 -12.03 7.99
CA SER A 164 15.26 -12.55 6.62
C SER A 164 14.79 -11.51 5.58
N PHE A 165 14.01 -10.51 6.01
CA PHE A 165 13.63 -9.38 5.16
C PHE A 165 14.83 -8.55 4.68
N ALA A 166 15.90 -8.44 5.46
CA ALA A 166 17.10 -7.68 5.09
C ALA A 166 18.24 -8.58 4.59
N ALA A 167 17.96 -9.85 4.30
CA ALA A 167 18.96 -10.78 3.82
C ALA A 167 19.51 -10.35 2.44
N PRO A 168 20.78 -10.64 2.11
CA PRO A 168 21.29 -10.46 0.77
C PRO A 168 20.54 -11.36 -0.22
N PHE A 169 20.65 -11.08 -1.52
CA PHE A 169 19.90 -11.75 -2.59
C PHE A 169 19.78 -13.28 -2.43
N GLN A 170 20.90 -13.97 -2.22
CA GLN A 170 20.97 -15.42 -2.07
C GLN A 170 20.32 -15.97 -0.79
N GLY A 171 20.09 -15.12 0.21
CA GLY A 171 19.48 -15.47 1.49
C GLY A 171 18.02 -15.00 1.62
N LEU A 172 17.50 -14.26 0.64
CA LEU A 172 16.10 -13.84 0.68
C LEU A 172 15.17 -15.06 0.51
N PRO A 173 14.17 -15.25 1.39
CA PRO A 173 13.21 -16.32 1.24
C PRO A 173 12.49 -16.23 -0.11
N THR A 174 12.48 -17.33 -0.86
CA THR A 174 11.86 -17.38 -2.19
C THR A 174 10.36 -17.10 -2.14
N HIS A 175 9.71 -17.42 -1.03
CA HIS A 175 8.28 -17.21 -0.84
C HIS A 175 7.88 -15.73 -0.76
N PHE A 176 8.81 -14.83 -0.37
CA PHE A 176 8.58 -13.39 -0.41
C PHE A 176 8.39 -12.89 -1.85
N TRP A 177 9.01 -13.52 -2.84
CA TRP A 177 8.76 -13.15 -4.24
C TRP A 177 7.26 -13.24 -4.56
N ALA A 178 6.66 -14.42 -4.37
CA ALA A 178 5.23 -14.61 -4.62
C ALA A 178 4.38 -13.69 -3.75
N ASP A 179 4.70 -13.51 -2.46
CA ASP A 179 3.93 -12.67 -1.56
C ASP A 179 3.91 -11.19 -1.99
N MET A 180 5.05 -10.63 -2.41
CA MET A 180 5.13 -9.23 -2.84
C MET A 180 4.24 -8.95 -4.05
N PHE A 181 4.16 -9.89 -4.99
CA PHE A 181 3.31 -9.75 -6.18
C PHE A 181 1.85 -10.10 -5.89
N GLU A 182 1.57 -11.24 -5.27
CA GLU A 182 0.20 -11.70 -5.00
C GLU A 182 -0.50 -10.91 -3.89
N GLY A 183 0.24 -10.51 -2.86
CA GLY A 183 -0.26 -9.76 -1.71
C GLY A 183 -0.03 -8.26 -1.78
N GLY A 184 0.92 -7.78 -2.59
CA GLY A 184 1.25 -6.37 -2.73
C GLY A 184 0.75 -5.74 -4.03
N LEU A 185 1.20 -6.26 -5.18
CA LEU A 185 0.90 -5.67 -6.49
C LEU A 185 -0.48 -6.04 -7.03
N LYS A 186 -0.83 -7.33 -6.98
CA LYS A 186 -2.09 -7.88 -7.52
C LYS A 186 -3.34 -7.20 -6.96
N PRO A 187 -3.43 -6.87 -5.65
CA PRO A 187 -4.54 -6.08 -5.13
C PRO A 187 -4.78 -4.80 -5.92
N ALA A 188 -3.75 -3.96 -6.09
CA ALA A 188 -3.88 -2.71 -6.83
C ALA A 188 -4.29 -2.93 -8.30
N PHE A 189 -3.74 -3.98 -8.94
CA PHE A 189 -4.13 -4.37 -10.30
C PHE A 189 -5.62 -4.74 -10.39
N LEU A 190 -6.08 -5.68 -9.56
CA LEU A 190 -7.46 -6.19 -9.60
C LEU A 190 -8.47 -5.09 -9.26
N THR A 191 -8.24 -4.35 -8.18
CA THR A 191 -9.14 -3.25 -7.80
C THR A 191 -9.24 -2.22 -8.91
N THR A 192 -8.11 -1.82 -9.51
CA THR A 192 -8.09 -0.84 -10.59
C THR A 192 -8.81 -1.35 -11.83
N ARG A 193 -8.55 -2.59 -12.26
CA ARG A 193 -9.21 -3.23 -13.41
C ARG A 193 -10.73 -3.17 -13.30
N HIS A 194 -11.28 -3.47 -12.13
CA HIS A 194 -12.72 -3.48 -11.92
C HIS A 194 -13.32 -2.11 -11.60
N ALA A 195 -12.52 -1.18 -11.09
CA ALA A 195 -12.94 0.20 -10.85
C ALA A 195 -13.04 1.03 -12.14
N LEU A 196 -12.16 0.78 -13.12
CA LEU A 196 -12.07 1.57 -14.35
C LEU A 196 -13.42 1.80 -15.05
N PRO A 197 -14.31 0.80 -15.25
CA PRO A 197 -15.61 1.03 -15.87
C PRO A 197 -16.49 2.07 -15.13
N LEU A 198 -16.41 2.13 -13.80
CA LEU A 198 -17.13 3.13 -12.99
C LEU A 198 -16.45 4.49 -13.00
N MET A 199 -15.14 4.50 -13.27
CA MET A 199 -14.30 5.69 -13.34
C MET A 199 -14.20 6.27 -14.76
N THR A 200 -14.72 5.63 -15.79
CA THR A 200 -14.72 6.15 -17.17
C THR A 200 -16.11 6.51 -17.69
N THR A 201 -17.16 6.40 -16.87
CA THR A 201 -18.49 6.87 -17.26
C THR A 201 -18.48 8.38 -17.58
N PRO A 202 -19.12 8.83 -18.69
CA PRO A 202 -19.16 10.24 -19.05
C PRO A 202 -19.74 11.11 -17.93
N ARG A 203 -19.19 12.32 -17.76
CA ARG A 203 -19.67 13.31 -16.79
C ARG A 203 -19.64 14.73 -17.37
N PRO A 204 -20.39 15.68 -16.78
CA PRO A 204 -20.28 17.09 -17.11
C PRO A 204 -18.84 17.60 -16.99
N VAL A 205 -18.50 18.66 -17.73
CA VAL A 205 -17.12 19.19 -17.82
C VAL A 205 -16.65 19.87 -16.53
N ASP A 206 -17.59 20.26 -15.66
CA ASP A 206 -17.32 21.07 -14.47
C ASP A 206 -17.14 20.27 -13.16
N VAL A 207 -16.94 18.95 -13.24
CA VAL A 207 -16.61 18.12 -12.06
C VAL A 207 -15.11 17.82 -11.97
N PRO A 208 -14.52 17.78 -10.76
CA PRO A 208 -13.13 17.41 -10.56
C PRO A 208 -12.75 16.09 -11.25
N PRO A 209 -11.50 15.96 -11.73
CA PRO A 209 -11.05 14.76 -12.39
C PRO A 209 -11.12 13.55 -11.46
N ARG A 210 -11.47 12.40 -12.03
CA ARG A 210 -11.37 11.13 -11.30
C ARG A 210 -9.93 10.78 -11.09
N THR A 211 -9.61 10.27 -9.91
CA THR A 211 -8.22 10.11 -9.48
C THR A 211 -7.98 8.70 -8.97
N ILE A 212 -6.92 8.05 -9.46
CA ILE A 212 -6.38 6.81 -8.92
C ILE A 212 -5.05 7.13 -8.24
N VAL A 213 -4.91 6.74 -6.98
CA VAL A 213 -3.71 6.94 -6.17
C VAL A 213 -3.16 5.58 -5.77
N ASN A 214 -1.88 5.32 -6.08
CA ASN A 214 -1.16 4.15 -5.58
C ASN A 214 -0.26 4.55 -4.40
N VAL A 215 -0.47 3.95 -3.23
CA VAL A 215 0.43 4.13 -2.08
C VAL A 215 1.65 3.24 -2.25
N VAL A 216 2.75 3.88 -2.63
CA VAL A 216 4.05 3.25 -2.89
C VAL A 216 5.06 3.65 -1.82
N ALA A 217 6.22 2.97 -1.80
CA ALA A 217 7.37 3.43 -1.05
C ALA A 217 8.19 4.32 -1.99
N TRP A 218 8.45 5.55 -1.56
CA TRP A 218 9.17 6.52 -2.36
C TRP A 218 10.65 6.54 -1.96
N ALA A 219 11.47 5.96 -2.81
CA ALA A 219 12.91 6.12 -2.80
C ALA A 219 13.29 6.60 -4.19
N PHE A 220 13.84 7.81 -4.32
CA PHE A 220 14.12 8.49 -5.60
C PHE A 220 15.17 7.75 -6.45
N GLY A 221 14.84 6.57 -6.96
CA GLY A 221 15.79 5.64 -7.58
C GLY A 221 16.70 4.93 -6.57
N GLU A 222 16.45 5.05 -5.26
CA GLU A 222 17.24 4.34 -4.25
C GLU A 222 16.68 2.96 -3.94
N TYR A 223 17.58 2.05 -3.60
CA TYR A 223 17.24 0.70 -3.22
C TYR A 223 16.57 0.64 -1.83
N LEU A 224 15.40 0.00 -1.74
CA LEU A 224 14.59 -0.07 -0.51
C LEU A 224 15.10 -1.07 0.55
N GLY A 225 16.29 -1.65 0.38
CA GLY A 225 16.90 -2.57 1.36
C GLY A 225 16.38 -4.02 1.30
N ASN A 226 15.35 -4.30 0.50
CA ASN A 226 14.88 -5.65 0.17
C ASN A 226 14.54 -5.71 -1.32
N LEU A 227 15.15 -6.65 -2.07
CA LEU A 227 15.02 -6.66 -3.53
C LEU A 227 13.60 -6.99 -4.01
N TRP A 228 12.92 -7.92 -3.35
CA TRP A 228 11.55 -8.30 -3.74
C TRP A 228 10.56 -7.16 -3.48
N TYR A 229 10.71 -6.48 -2.35
CA TYR A 229 9.93 -5.29 -2.00
C TYR A 229 10.20 -4.14 -2.98
N ASP A 230 11.47 -3.90 -3.29
CA ASP A 230 11.94 -2.88 -4.23
C ASP A 230 11.33 -3.07 -5.62
N VAL A 231 11.48 -4.26 -6.19
CA VAL A 231 10.91 -4.61 -7.49
C VAL A 231 9.40 -4.48 -7.50
N ALA A 232 8.69 -4.96 -6.47
CA ALA A 232 7.24 -4.90 -6.42
C ALA A 232 6.71 -3.45 -6.26
N LYS A 233 7.39 -2.60 -5.49
CA LYS A 233 7.03 -1.18 -5.37
C LYS A 233 7.34 -0.40 -6.64
N ALA A 234 8.46 -0.68 -7.31
CA ALA A 234 8.76 -0.11 -8.63
C ALA A 234 7.71 -0.55 -9.67
N ALA A 235 7.27 -1.82 -9.65
CA ALA A 235 6.20 -2.30 -10.51
C ALA A 235 4.86 -1.58 -10.25
N ALA A 236 4.52 -1.28 -8.99
CA ALA A 236 3.31 -0.54 -8.65
C ALA A 236 3.33 0.92 -9.17
N ILE A 237 4.50 1.56 -9.20
CA ILE A 237 4.71 2.87 -9.84
C ILE A 237 4.53 2.73 -11.35
N ARG A 238 5.23 1.76 -11.97
CA ARG A 238 5.17 1.57 -13.42
C ARG A 238 3.77 1.26 -13.92
N MET A 239 3.00 0.49 -13.15
CA MET A 239 1.61 0.14 -13.48
C MET A 239 0.73 1.39 -13.56
N ILE A 240 0.82 2.32 -12.60
CA ILE A 240 -0.02 3.53 -12.62
C ILE A 240 0.45 4.53 -13.68
N GLU A 241 1.75 4.63 -13.95
CA GLU A 241 2.28 5.43 -15.06
C GLU A 241 1.79 4.92 -16.42
N GLY A 242 1.81 3.60 -16.63
CA GLY A 242 1.31 2.96 -17.84
C GLY A 242 -0.19 3.21 -17.99
N LEU A 243 -0.95 2.97 -16.93
CA LEU A 243 -2.39 3.21 -16.92
C LEU A 243 -2.74 4.66 -17.27
N ALA A 244 -2.06 5.63 -16.67
CA ALA A 244 -2.31 7.05 -16.93
C ALA A 244 -2.08 7.44 -18.40
N ARG A 245 -1.17 6.76 -19.10
CA ARG A 245 -0.95 6.96 -20.55
C ARG A 245 -2.02 6.28 -21.39
N GLU A 246 -2.48 5.09 -20.97
CA GLU A 246 -3.53 4.35 -21.67
C GLU A 246 -4.92 4.96 -21.50
N THR A 247 -5.16 5.68 -20.40
CA THR A 247 -6.46 6.32 -20.10
C THR A 247 -6.47 7.82 -20.34
N ALA A 248 -5.37 8.38 -20.88
CA ALA A 248 -5.34 9.78 -21.29
C ALA A 248 -6.35 10.05 -22.42
N PRO A 249 -7.02 11.22 -22.45
CA PRO A 249 -7.91 11.62 -23.53
C PRO A 249 -7.23 11.73 -24.90
#